data_AF-A0A2V7SZ25-F1
#
_entry.id   AF-A0A2V7SZ25-F1
#
_cell.length_a   1.000
_cell.length_b   1.000
_cell.length_c   1.000
_cell.angle_alpha   90.00
_cell.angle_beta   90.00
_cell.angle_gamma   90.00
#
_symmetry.space_group_name_H-M   'P 1'
#
loop_
_entity.id
_entity.type
_entity.pdbx_description
1 polymer ?
#
loop_
_entity_poly.entity_id
_entity_poly.type
_entity_poly.pdbx_seq_one_letter_code
_entity_poly.pdbx_strand_id
1 'polypeptide(L)' 'MSGEHAQYEPAEQQTIRDAVAAGEKPVCPRDGATMTSRAIGGGSFGLGYARRREWLMCPTCKRSVIFDRRRGTRN' A
#
# COMPACT_ATOMS: atom_id res chain seq x y z
N MET A 1 20.73 12.11 12.85
CA MET A 1 19.44 11.55 13.32
C MET A 1 18.77 10.94 12.12
N SER A 2 19.11 9.67 11.84
CA SER A 2 18.70 8.95 10.65
C SER A 2 17.23 8.62 10.79
N GLY A 3 16.39 9.25 9.95
CA GLY A 3 14.94 9.16 10.03
C GLY A 3 14.50 7.70 10.14
N GLU A 4 13.74 7.39 11.18
CA GLU A 4 13.02 6.13 11.32
C GLU A 4 12.30 5.83 10.00
N HIS A 5 12.84 4.88 9.23
CA HIS A 5 12.28 4.45 7.96
C HIS A 5 10.96 3.72 8.24
N ALA A 6 9.88 4.47 8.47
CA ALA A 6 8.52 3.96 8.65
C ALA A 6 7.95 3.34 7.36
N GLN A 7 8.64 3.56 6.23
CA GLN A 7 8.34 3.00 4.93
C GLN A 7 9.18 1.74 4.67
N TYR A 8 8.64 0.84 3.85
CA TYR A 8 9.38 -0.31 3.34
C TYR A 8 10.40 0.10 2.28
N GLU A 9 11.43 -0.71 2.10
CA GLU A 9 12.39 -0.51 1.00
C GLU A 9 11.70 -0.75 -0.36
N PRO A 10 12.19 -0.16 -1.46
CA PRO A 10 11.55 -0.26 -2.78
C PRO A 10 11.29 -1.71 -3.25
N ALA A 11 12.24 -2.61 -2.98
CA ALA A 11 12.12 -4.04 -3.31
C ALA A 11 11.03 -4.75 -2.48
N GLU A 12 10.91 -4.39 -1.20
CA GLU A 12 9.88 -4.91 -0.29
C GLU A 12 8.50 -4.39 -0.68
N GLN A 13 8.41 -3.11 -1.03
CA GLN A 13 7.18 -2.51 -1.55
C GLN A 13 6.72 -3.18 -2.85
N GLN A 14 7.65 -3.61 -3.71
CA GLN A 14 7.32 -4.34 -4.93
C GLN A 14 6.72 -5.71 -4.60
N THR A 15 7.35 -6.47 -3.71
CA THR A 15 6.86 -7.78 -3.26
C THR A 15 5.44 -7.68 -2.67
N ILE A 16 5.20 -6.68 -1.82
CA ILE A 16 3.88 -6.43 -1.23
C ILE A 16 2.85 -6.06 -2.32
N ARG A 17 3.24 -5.23 -3.30
CA ARG A 17 2.37 -4.84 -4.42
C ARG A 17 2.02 -6.05 -5.30
N ASP A 18 2.96 -6.94 -5.57
CA ASP A 18 2.75 -8.13 -6.39
C ASP A 18 1.77 -9.09 -5.71
N ALA A 19 1.92 -9.35 -4.41
CA ALA A 19 0.97 -10.15 -3.64
C ALA A 19 -0.45 -9.57 -3.68
N VAL A 20 -0.58 -8.25 -3.54
CA VAL A 20 -1.87 -7.55 -3.58
C VAL A 20 -2.47 -7.51 -5.00
N ALA A 21 -1.63 -7.46 -6.03
CA ALA A 21 -2.04 -7.54 -7.42
C ALA A 21 -2.52 -8.96 -7.78
N ALA A 22 -1.90 -10.00 -7.20
CA ALA A 22 -2.33 -11.39 -7.30
C ALA A 22 -3.63 -11.67 -6.51
N GLY A 23 -4.07 -10.74 -5.65
CA GLY A 23 -5.25 -10.91 -4.79
C GLY A 23 -4.98 -11.72 -3.52
N GLU A 24 -3.70 -11.95 -3.21
CA GLU A 24 -3.26 -12.65 -2.01
C GLU A 24 -3.23 -11.71 -0.80
N LYS A 25 -3.20 -12.29 0.40
CA LYS A 25 -3.03 -11.51 1.64
C LYS A 25 -1.58 -11.06 1.74
N PRO A 26 -1.27 -9.75 1.67
CA PRO A 26 0.10 -9.28 1.80
C PRO A 26 0.66 -9.64 3.16
N VAL A 27 1.82 -10.27 3.16
CA VAL A 27 2.61 -10.54 4.35
C VAL A 27 3.81 -9.60 4.38
N CYS A 28 4.20 -9.19 5.58
CA CYS A 28 5.35 -8.32 5.73
C CYS A 28 6.63 -9.16 5.53
N PRO A 29 7.55 -8.74 4.64
CA PRO A 29 8.75 -9.51 4.31
C PRO A 29 9.80 -9.56 5.43
N ARG A 30 9.62 -8.77 6.51
CA ARG A 30 10.55 -8.70 7.64
C ARG A 30 10.21 -9.65 8.79
N ASP A 31 8.92 -9.80 9.08
CA ASP A 31 8.42 -10.53 10.25
C ASP A 31 7.39 -11.62 9.87
N GLY A 32 6.97 -11.72 8.60
CA GLY A 32 6.00 -12.68 8.13
C GLY A 32 4.56 -12.42 8.60
N ALA A 33 4.32 -11.30 9.29
CA ALA A 33 2.99 -10.98 9.80
C ALA A 33 2.04 -10.61 8.65
N THR A 34 0.77 -11.03 8.74
CA THR A 34 -0.26 -10.60 7.81
C THR A 34 -0.49 -9.10 7.94
N MET A 35 -0.36 -8.37 6.84
CA MET A 35 -0.58 -6.93 6.81
C MET A 35 -2.07 -6.60 6.70
N THR A 36 -2.48 -5.50 7.32
CA THR A 36 -3.85 -5.01 7.23
C THR A 36 -3.96 -4.08 6.03
N SER A 37 -4.82 -4.43 5.06
CA SER A 37 -5.17 -3.56 3.94
C SER A 37 -6.31 -2.63 4.28
N ARG A 38 -6.15 -1.36 3.90
CA ARG A 38 -7.17 -0.34 3.98
C ARG A 38 -7.23 0.36 2.62
N ALA A 39 -8.34 0.15 1.93
CA ALA A 39 -8.63 0.92 0.73
C ALA A 39 -8.87 2.38 1.12
N ILE A 40 -8.00 3.28 0.67
CA ILE A 40 -8.21 4.72 0.76
C ILE A 40 -8.89 5.14 -0.54
N GLY A 41 -10.23 5.15 -0.49
CA GLY A 41 -11.06 5.70 -1.55
C GLY A 41 -11.05 7.22 -1.50
N GLY A 42 -10.24 7.84 -2.35
CA GLY A 42 -10.29 9.28 -2.58
C GLY A 42 -11.44 9.61 -3.53
N GLY A 43 -12.63 9.81 -3.00
CA GLY A 43 -13.68 10.53 -3.70
C GLY A 43 -13.22 11.97 -3.87
N SER A 44 -12.61 12.27 -5.02
CA SER A 44 -12.26 13.63 -5.39
C SER A 44 -13.55 14.43 -5.49
N PHE A 45 -13.74 15.38 -4.56
CA PHE A 45 -14.74 16.42 -4.64
C PHE A 45 -14.74 17.02 -6.06
N GLY A 46 -15.71 16.67 -6.90
CA GLY A 46 -16.05 17.37 -8.15
C GLY A 46 -15.04 17.32 -9.31
N LEU A 47 -13.88 16.67 -9.17
CA LEU A 47 -12.90 16.53 -10.25
C LEU A 47 -12.91 15.07 -10.71
N GLY A 48 -13.33 14.78 -11.95
CA GLY A 48 -13.64 13.45 -12.51
C GLY A 48 -12.52 12.40 -12.56
N TYR A 49 -11.64 12.32 -11.56
CA TYR A 49 -10.68 11.26 -11.34
C TYR A 49 -10.96 10.59 -9.99
N ALA A 50 -11.19 9.28 -9.96
CA ALA A 50 -11.22 8.51 -8.73
C ALA A 50 -9.84 7.87 -8.52
N ARG A 51 -9.06 8.35 -7.55
CA ARG A 51 -7.84 7.63 -7.12
C ARG A 51 -8.23 6.58 -6.10
N ARG A 52 -8.08 5.31 -6.48
CA ARG A 52 -8.17 4.18 -5.55
C ARG A 52 -6.77 3.89 -5.04
N ARG A 53 -6.48 4.35 -3.83
CA ARG A 53 -5.25 4.02 -3.10
C ARG A 53 -5.51 2.87 -2.17
N GLU A 54 -4.48 2.10 -1.92
CA GLU A 54 -4.47 1.04 -0.93
C GLU A 54 -3.33 1.31 0.04
N TRP A 55 -3.66 1.27 1.33
CA TRP A 55 -2.74 1.47 2.42
C TRP A 55 -2.62 0.19 3.20
N LEU A 56 -1.40 -0.31 3.29
CA LEU A 56 -1.06 -1.52 4.01
C LEU A 56 -0.22 -1.17 5.21
N MET A 57 -0.59 -1.71 6.37
CA MET A 57 0.13 -1.50 7.61
C MET A 57 0.43 -2.85 8.28
N CYS A 58 1.66 -2.98 8.73
CA CYS A 58 2.12 -4.11 9.53
C CYS A 58 1.93 -3.81 11.03
N PRO A 59 1.20 -4.65 11.78
CA PRO A 59 0.92 -4.39 13.19
C PRO A 59 2.16 -4.53 14.10
N THR A 60 3.11 -5.39 13.72
CA THR A 60 4.31 -5.69 14.51
C THR A 60 5.40 -4.65 14.28
N CYS A 61 5.83 -4.51 13.04
CA CYS A 61 6.87 -3.58 12.63
C CYS A 61 6.41 -2.13 12.52
N LYS A 62 5.10 -1.86 12.62
CA LYS A 62 4.45 -0.54 12.46
C LYS A 62 4.77 0.19 11.17
N ARG A 63 5.39 -0.50 10.21
CA ARG A 63 5.68 0.04 8.87
C ARG A 63 4.43 0.04 8.05
N SER A 64 4.37 0.99 7.12
CA SER A 64 3.27 1.07 6.19
C SER A 64 3.74 1.35 4.77
N VAL A 65 2.96 0.86 3.81
CA VAL A 65 3.14 1.16 2.40
C VAL A 65 1.81 1.62 1.85
N ILE A 66 1.82 2.72 1.10
CA ILE A 66 0.66 3.24 0.40
C ILE A 66 0.97 3.27 -1.10
N PHE A 67 0.07 2.74 -1.90
CA PHE A 67 0.21 2.80 -3.36
C PHE A 67 -1.15 2.98 -4.03
N ASP A 68 -1.14 3.53 -5.24
CA ASP A 68 -2.34 3.63 -6.07
C ASP A 68 -2.61 2.26 -6.73
N ARG A 69 -3.75 1.62 -6.44
CA ARG A 69 -4.15 0.35 -7.10
C ARG A 69 -4.46 0.53 -8.58
N ARG A 70 -5.07 1.67 -8.93
CA ARG A 70 -5.25 2.10 -10.31
C ARG A 70 -5.07 3.61 -10.38
N ARG A 71 -4.16 4.06 -11.24
CA ARG A 71 -4.25 5.41 -11.80
C ARG A 71 -5.30 5.35 -12.90
N GLY A 72 -6.52 5.76 -12.59
CA GLY A 72 -7.52 6.03 -13.62
C GLY A 72 -7.08 7.25 -14.42
N THR A 73 -6.27 7.07 -15.46
CA THR A 73 -6.22 8.02 -16.57
C THR A 73 -7.46 7.74 -17.42
N ARG A 74 -8.50 8.56 -17.19
CA ARG A 74 -9.54 9.01 -18.12
C ARG A 74 -9.65 8.20 -19.44
N ASN A 75 -10.76 7.46 -19.61
CA ASN A 75 -11.43 7.37 -20.91
C ASN A 75 -12.45 8.50 -20.97
#